data_AF-A0A7C1RGQ4-F1
#
_entry.id   AF-A0A7C1RGQ4-F1
#
_cell.length_a   1.000
_cell.length_b   1.000
_cell.length_c   1.000
_cell.angle_alpha   90.00
_cell.angle_beta   90.00
_cell.angle_gamma   90.00
#
_symmetry.space_group_name_H-M   'P 1'
#
loop_
_entity.id
_entity.type
_entity.pdbx_description
1 polymer ?
#
loop_
_entity_poly.entity_id
_entity_poly.type
_entity_poly.pdbx_seq_one_letter_code
_entity_poly.pdbx_strand_id
1 'polypeptide(L)'
;VYPFHLKDGPDCTLESFCNMVADTADLMGINHIGIGTDLCQGQPPSVLEWMRNGRWSKQMDYGEGNKNNAGWPEPLTWFQDNRDFPAIIEGLRKKGFSEAEVEKIMGLNWLNQLERGTQTLS
;
A
#
# COMPACT_ATOMS: atom_id res chain seq x y z
N VAL A 1 -0.03 -1.31 -4.64
CA VAL A 1 -0.20 -1.81 -3.27
C VAL A 1 0.57 -3.11 -3.20
N TYR A 2 1.37 -3.34 -2.16
CA TYR A 2 2.27 -4.48 -2.12
C TYR A 2 1.51 -5.78 -1.78
N PRO A 3 1.47 -6.79 -2.68
CA PRO A 3 0.62 -7.96 -2.53
C PRO A 3 0.86 -8.78 -1.27
N PHE A 4 2.10 -8.92 -0.79
CA PHE A 4 2.37 -9.74 0.40
C PHE A 4 1.75 -9.19 1.70
N HIS A 5 1.36 -7.91 1.73
CA HIS A 5 0.64 -7.32 2.87
C HIS A 5 -0.88 -7.46 2.76
N LEU A 6 -1.38 -7.98 1.64
CA LEU A 6 -2.81 -8.09 1.39
C LEU A 6 -3.34 -9.48 1.72
N LYS A 7 -4.59 -9.52 2.18
CA LYS A 7 -5.35 -10.77 2.27
C LYS A 7 -5.35 -11.46 0.90
N ASP A 8 -5.01 -12.74 0.88
CA ASP A 8 -4.91 -13.59 -0.31
C ASP A 8 -3.78 -13.19 -1.29
N GLY A 9 -2.83 -12.33 -0.88
CA GLY A 9 -1.63 -12.06 -1.65
C GLY A 9 -1.92 -11.41 -3.02
N PRO A 10 -1.28 -11.88 -4.11
CA PRO A 10 -1.57 -11.43 -5.48
C PRO A 10 -3.01 -11.65 -5.95
N ASP A 11 -3.74 -12.58 -5.32
CA ASP A 11 -5.15 -12.88 -5.63
C ASP A 11 -6.13 -11.94 -4.91
N CYS A 12 -5.62 -10.99 -4.11
CA CYS A 12 -6.45 -10.00 -3.44
C CYS A 12 -7.31 -9.23 -4.47
N THR A 13 -8.61 -9.20 -4.27
CA THR A 13 -9.54 -8.43 -5.11
C THR A 13 -9.62 -6.98 -4.66
N LEU A 14 -10.00 -6.07 -5.57
CA LEU A 14 -10.26 -4.67 -5.24
C LEU A 14 -11.31 -4.54 -4.12
N GLU A 15 -12.35 -5.37 -4.16
CA GLU A 15 -13.37 -5.42 -3.12
C GLU A 15 -12.79 -5.81 -1.75
N SER A 16 -11.95 -6.86 -1.71
CA SER A 16 -11.27 -7.28 -0.47
C SER A 16 -10.38 -6.16 0.07
N PHE A 17 -9.65 -5.46 -0.80
CA PHE A 17 -8.87 -4.30 -0.41
C PHE A 17 -9.73 -3.17 0.18
N CYS A 18 -10.83 -2.80 -0.49
CA CYS A 18 -11.73 -1.77 0.02
C CYS A 18 -12.44 -2.18 1.32
N ASN A 19 -12.69 -3.47 1.54
CA ASN A 19 -13.17 -3.99 2.82
C ASN A 19 -12.13 -3.77 3.93
N MET A 20 -10.86 -4.09 3.68
CA MET A 20 -9.79 -3.82 4.66
C MET A 20 -9.66 -2.33 5.00
N VAL A 21 -9.86 -1.43 4.02
CA VAL A 21 -9.89 0.02 4.27
C VAL A 21 -11.09 0.42 5.13
N ALA A 22 -12.27 -0.16 4.89
CA ALA A 22 -13.46 0.08 5.72
C ALA A 22 -13.27 -0.41 7.16
N ASP A 23 -12.77 -1.62 7.35
CA ASP A 23 -12.49 -2.17 8.68
C ASP A 23 -11.46 -1.30 9.43
N THR A 24 -10.48 -0.76 8.71
CA THR A 24 -9.51 0.20 9.27
C THR A 24 -10.21 1.50 9.68
N ALA A 25 -11.14 2.00 8.87
CA ALA A 25 -11.86 3.25 9.16
C ALA A 25 -12.77 3.09 10.39
N ASP A 26 -13.40 1.93 10.55
CA ASP A 26 -14.18 1.59 11.74
C ASP A 26 -13.29 1.50 12.99
N LEU A 27 -12.06 0.98 12.85
CA LEU A 27 -11.13 0.81 13.97
C LEU A 27 -10.51 2.12 14.44
N MET A 28 -10.00 2.95 13.54
CA MET A 28 -9.17 4.12 13.88
C MET A 28 -9.77 5.46 13.47
N GLY A 29 -10.89 5.46 12.77
CA GLY A 29 -11.58 6.66 12.28
C GLY A 29 -11.05 7.16 10.93
N ILE A 30 -11.97 7.64 10.10
CA ILE A 30 -11.71 8.04 8.71
C ILE A 30 -10.67 9.17 8.54
N ASN A 31 -10.40 9.97 9.57
CA ASN A 31 -9.43 11.06 9.53
C ASN A 31 -7.98 10.59 9.75
N HIS A 32 -7.76 9.29 9.96
CA HIS A 32 -6.47 8.71 10.36
C HIS A 32 -5.93 7.68 9.35
N ILE A 33 -6.47 7.67 8.13
CA ILE A 33 -6.10 6.70 7.09
C ILE A 33 -5.49 7.40 5.88
N GLY A 34 -4.42 6.83 5.34
CA GLY A 34 -3.85 7.24 4.05
C GLY A 34 -3.34 6.04 3.26
N ILE A 35 -3.11 6.23 1.96
CA ILE A 35 -2.56 5.19 1.08
C ILE A 35 -1.03 5.28 1.03
N GLY A 36 -0.36 4.14 1.23
CA GLY A 36 1.06 3.94 0.95
C GLY A 36 1.21 2.64 0.18
N THR A 37 1.42 2.72 -1.15
CA THR A 37 1.28 1.55 -2.03
C THR A 37 2.47 0.61 -2.01
N ASP A 38 3.63 1.07 -1.51
CA ASP A 38 4.91 0.38 -1.56
C ASP A 38 5.19 -0.20 -2.97
N LEU A 39 5.03 0.67 -3.96
CA LEU A 39 5.10 0.32 -5.37
C LEU A 39 6.55 0.32 -5.87
N CYS A 40 7.16 -0.87 -5.99
CA CYS A 40 8.53 -1.04 -6.47
C CYS A 40 8.63 -1.25 -8.00
N GLN A 41 8.01 -0.37 -8.79
CA GLN A 41 7.96 -0.50 -10.25
C GLN A 41 9.34 -0.50 -10.91
N GLY A 42 9.52 -1.43 -11.87
CA GLY A 42 10.71 -1.48 -12.72
C GLY A 42 12.01 -1.85 -12.01
N GLN A 43 11.94 -2.29 -10.75
CA GLN A 43 13.13 -2.63 -9.97
C GLN A 43 13.60 -4.05 -10.29
N PRO A 44 14.88 -4.27 -10.63
CA PRO A 44 15.41 -5.60 -10.92
C PRO A 44 15.53 -6.44 -9.63
N PRO A 45 15.59 -7.78 -9.73
CA PRO A 45 15.78 -8.66 -8.57
C PRO A 45 17.01 -8.31 -7.71
N SER A 46 18.09 -7.80 -8.31
CA SER A 46 19.29 -7.38 -7.57
C SER A 46 19.02 -6.25 -6.56
N VAL A 47 18.07 -5.36 -6.84
CA VAL A 47 17.66 -4.31 -5.90
C VAL A 47 16.89 -4.94 -4.74
N LEU A 48 15.98 -5.88 -5.02
CA LEU A 48 15.24 -6.61 -3.98
C LEU A 48 16.16 -7.41 -3.07
N GLU A 49 17.13 -8.12 -3.66
CA GLU A 49 18.14 -8.86 -2.93
C GLU A 49 18.96 -7.94 -2.03
N TRP A 50 19.41 -6.79 -2.55
CA TRP A 50 20.12 -5.78 -1.76
C TRP A 50 19.26 -5.22 -0.61
N MET A 51 17.98 -4.91 -0.87
CA MET A 51 17.04 -4.42 0.15
C MET A 51 16.88 -5.44 1.30
N ARG A 52 16.84 -6.74 0.97
CA ARG A 52 16.69 -7.82 1.96
C ARG A 52 18.01 -8.18 2.65
N ASN A 53 19.13 -8.08 1.94
CA ASN A 53 20.43 -8.59 2.37
C ASN A 53 21.42 -7.46 2.62
N GLY A 54 21.01 -6.45 3.39
CA GLY A 54 21.83 -5.28 3.69
C GLY A 54 23.27 -5.60 4.12
N ARG A 55 24.16 -4.59 4.09
CA ARG A 55 25.63 -4.72 4.16
C ARG A 55 26.21 -5.71 5.19
N TRP A 56 25.54 -5.92 6.32
CA TRP A 56 26.02 -6.78 7.41
C TRP A 56 25.23 -8.07 7.59
N SER A 57 24.42 -8.44 6.59
CA SER A 57 23.69 -9.72 6.58
C SER A 57 24.69 -10.87 6.46
N LYS A 58 24.73 -11.72 7.49
CA LYS A 58 25.64 -12.88 7.55
C LYS A 58 25.03 -14.15 6.93
N GLN A 59 23.73 -14.11 6.66
CA GLN A 59 22.95 -15.18 6.05
C GLN A 59 21.96 -14.56 5.07
N MET A 60 21.59 -15.32 4.05
CA MET A 60 20.62 -14.88 3.05
C MET A 60 19.24 -14.73 3.70
N ASP A 61 18.69 -13.52 3.61
CA ASP A 61 17.32 -13.19 3.98
C ASP A 61 16.45 -13.11 2.72
N TYR A 62 15.36 -13.87 2.73
CA TYR A 62 14.37 -13.90 1.65
C TYR A 62 13.22 -12.91 1.90
N GLY A 63 13.24 -12.19 3.02
CA GLY A 63 12.20 -11.25 3.44
C GLY A 63 10.84 -11.93 3.54
N GLU A 64 9.82 -11.28 2.99
CA GLU A 64 8.46 -11.83 2.88
C GLU A 64 8.30 -12.91 1.80
N GLY A 65 9.37 -13.19 1.04
CA GLY A 65 9.44 -14.33 0.13
C GLY A 65 9.96 -15.58 0.82
N ASN A 66 10.42 -16.54 0.02
CA ASN A 66 11.11 -17.73 0.53
C ASN A 66 12.13 -18.26 -0.50
N LYS A 67 12.88 -19.30 -0.14
CA LYS A 67 13.90 -19.89 -1.02
C LYS A 67 13.38 -20.32 -2.40
N ASN A 68 12.10 -20.68 -2.49
CA ASN A 68 11.44 -21.11 -3.73
C ASN A 68 10.69 -19.96 -4.42
N ASN A 69 10.51 -18.82 -3.76
CA ASN A 69 9.87 -17.62 -4.29
C ASN A 69 10.55 -16.36 -3.72
N ALA A 70 11.77 -16.10 -4.19
CA ALA A 70 12.60 -14.99 -3.72
C ALA A 70 12.36 -13.69 -4.52
N GLY A 71 11.47 -13.70 -5.50
CA GLY A 71 11.21 -12.55 -6.36
C GLY A 71 10.33 -11.48 -5.72
N TRP A 72 10.05 -10.45 -6.52
CA TRP A 72 8.93 -9.56 -6.27
C TRP A 72 7.61 -10.36 -6.33
N PRO A 73 6.59 -10.00 -5.54
CA PRO A 73 5.28 -10.60 -5.70
C PRO A 73 4.69 -10.28 -7.08
N GLU A 74 3.86 -11.20 -7.59
CA GLU A 74 3.07 -10.95 -8.80
C GLU A 74 2.15 -9.73 -8.60
N PRO A 75 1.99 -8.85 -9.60
CA PRO A 75 1.17 -7.65 -9.47
C PRO A 75 -0.31 -7.99 -9.34
N LEU A 76 -1.05 -7.11 -8.68
CA LEU A 76 -2.51 -7.22 -8.56
C LEU A 76 -3.16 -6.96 -9.92
N THR A 77 -4.20 -7.72 -10.25
CA THR A 77 -4.94 -7.56 -11.52
C THR A 77 -5.57 -6.16 -11.69
N TRP A 78 -5.88 -5.49 -10.58
CA TRP A 78 -6.51 -4.17 -10.52
C TRP A 78 -5.56 -3.03 -10.12
N PHE A 79 -4.28 -3.31 -9.85
CA PHE A 79 -3.28 -2.31 -9.50
C PHE A 79 -1.87 -2.78 -9.87
N GLN A 80 -1.52 -2.58 -11.14
CA GLN A 80 -0.22 -2.94 -11.69
C GLN A 80 0.77 -1.79 -11.54
N ASP A 81 0.29 -0.55 -11.68
CA ASP A 81 1.14 0.63 -11.61
C ASP A 81 0.46 1.90 -11.09
N ASN A 82 1.23 2.99 -11.05
CA ASN A 82 0.78 4.30 -10.58
C ASN A 82 -0.35 4.93 -11.40
N ARG A 83 -0.70 4.39 -12.58
CA ARG A 83 -1.86 4.86 -13.36
C ARG A 83 -3.17 4.24 -12.89
N ASP A 84 -3.12 3.20 -12.05
CA ASP A 84 -4.29 2.45 -11.59
C ASP A 84 -4.92 3.00 -10.30
N PHE A 85 -4.40 4.10 -9.74
CA PHE A 85 -5.03 4.78 -8.60
C PHE A 85 -6.53 5.11 -8.80
N PRO A 86 -7.03 5.46 -10.00
CA PRO A 86 -8.47 5.63 -10.21
C PRO A 86 -9.30 4.39 -9.89
N ALA A 87 -8.75 3.17 -10.03
CA ALA A 87 -9.46 1.94 -9.66
C ALA A 87 -9.75 1.87 -8.16
N ILE A 88 -8.82 2.34 -7.32
CA ILE A 88 -9.02 2.43 -5.86
C ILE A 88 -10.15 3.41 -5.53
N ILE A 89 -10.17 4.57 -6.19
CA ILE A 89 -11.23 5.58 -6.00
C ILE A 89 -12.60 4.97 -6.29
N GLU A 90 -12.75 4.31 -7.44
CA GLU A 90 -14.00 3.64 -7.82
C GLU A 90 -14.38 2.50 -6.87
N GLY A 91 -13.39 1.73 -6.39
CA GLY A 91 -13.61 0.68 -5.41
C GLY A 91 -14.15 1.21 -4.08
N LEU A 92 -13.55 2.30 -3.57
CA LEU A 92 -13.97 2.94 -2.32
C LEU A 92 -15.38 3.53 -2.44
N ARG A 93 -15.69 4.19 -3.57
CA ARG A 93 -17.04 4.69 -3.87
C ARG A 93 -18.07 3.55 -3.84
N LYS A 94 -17.77 2.43 -4.51
CA LYS A 94 -18.64 1.24 -4.53
C LYS A 94 -18.81 0.60 -3.16
N LYS A 95 -17.78 0.65 -2.30
CA LYS A 95 -17.83 0.18 -0.92
C LYS A 95 -18.76 1.02 -0.04
N GLY A 96 -19.04 2.27 -0.43
CA GLY A 96 -19.99 3.17 0.23
C GLY A 96 -19.35 4.39 0.90
N PHE A 97 -18.05 4.64 0.70
CA PHE A 97 -17.43 5.88 1.16
C PHE A 97 -17.99 7.07 0.37
N SER A 98 -18.28 8.16 1.09
CA SER A 98 -18.64 9.43 0.46
C SER A 98 -17.44 10.06 -0.25
N GLU A 99 -17.69 10.96 -1.20
CA GLU A 99 -16.62 11.67 -1.93
C GLU A 99 -15.62 12.35 -0.99
N ALA A 100 -16.10 13.00 0.08
CA ALA A 100 -15.25 13.65 1.06
C ALA A 100 -14.36 12.67 1.85
N GLU A 101 -14.83 11.45 2.08
CA GLU A 101 -14.04 10.39 2.74
C GLU A 101 -13.01 9.78 1.79
N VAL A 102 -13.37 9.61 0.51
CA VAL A 102 -12.43 9.19 -0.52
C VAL A 102 -11.30 10.22 -0.66
N GLU A 103 -11.59 11.52 -0.74
CA GLU A 103 -10.57 12.56 -0.78
C GLU A 103 -9.62 12.53 0.43
N LYS A 104 -10.16 12.24 1.62
CA LYS A 104 -9.37 12.04 2.85
C LYS A 104 -8.39 10.87 2.73
N ILE A 105 -8.89 9.69 2.37
CA ILE A 105 -8.09 8.47 2.21
C ILE A 105 -7.01 8.67 1.13
N MET A 106 -7.39 9.30 0.02
CA MET A 106 -6.52 9.44 -1.15
C MET A 106 -5.44 10.50 -0.99
N GLY A 107 -5.55 11.42 -0.02
CA GLY A 107 -4.46 12.35 0.26
C GLY A 107 -4.69 13.41 1.32
N LEU A 108 -5.92 13.85 1.59
CA LEU A 108 -6.11 15.00 2.51
C LEU A 108 -5.69 14.68 3.95
N ASN A 109 -5.81 13.42 4.39
CA ASN A 109 -5.31 13.03 5.72
C ASN A 109 -3.78 13.11 5.79
N TRP A 110 -3.08 12.66 4.74
CA TRP A 110 -1.62 12.80 4.65
C TRP A 110 -1.21 14.27 4.62
N LEU A 111 -1.87 15.09 3.81
CA LEU A 111 -1.61 16.53 3.72
C LEU A 111 -1.73 17.20 5.09
N ASN A 112 -2.86 17.01 5.77
CA ASN A 112 -3.09 17.58 7.10
C ASN A 112 -2.04 17.10 8.12
N GLN A 113 -1.65 15.82 8.09
CA GLN A 113 -0.63 15.30 8.98
C GLN A 113 0.75 15.93 8.71
N LEU A 114 1.13 16.07 7.44
CA LEU A 114 2.40 16.68 7.05
C LEU A 114 2.43 18.18 7.41
N GLU A 115 1.37 18.92 7.13
CA GLU A 115 1.25 20.34 7.50
C GLU A 115 1.40 20.52 9.01
N ARG A 116 0.68 19.75 9.82
CA ARG A 116 0.79 19.80 11.29
C ARG A 116 2.18 19.38 11.78
N GLY A 117 2.79 18.37 11.18
CA GLY A 117 4.09 17.83 11.58
C GLY A 117 5.28 18.70 11.17
N THR A 118 5.10 19.58 10.17
CA THR A 118 6.16 20.45 9.62
C THR A 118 5.96 21.93 9.93
N GLN A 119 4.88 22.30 10.64
CA GLN A 119 4.71 23.65 11.16
C GLN A 119 5.87 24.02 12.08
N THR A 120 6.63 25.04 11.69
CA THR A 120 7.63 25.67 12.55
C THR A 120 6.89 26.43 13.65
N LEU A 121 7.25 26.19 14.92
CA LEU A 121 6.75 26.98 16.03
C LEU A 121 7.16 28.45 15.80
N SER A 122 6.17 29.31 15.56
CA SER A 122 6.33 30.77 15.52
C SER A 122 6.31 31.36 16.92
#